data_AF-A0A139CL65-F1
#
_entry.id   AF-A0A139CL65-F1
#
_cell.length_a   1.000
_cell.length_b   1.000
_cell.length_c   1.000
_cell.angle_alpha   90.00
_cell.angle_beta   90.00
_cell.angle_gamma   90.00
#
_symmetry.space_group_name_H-M   'P 1'
#
loop_
_entity.id
_entity.type
_entity.pdbx_description
1 polymer ?
#
loop_
_entity_poly.entity_id
_entity_poly.type
_entity_poly.pdbx_seq_one_letter_code
_entity_poly.pdbx_strand_id
1 'polypeptide(L)'
;MVAREKMPHQDPEKRVDNFDEVALGYSEEQALTEAARCLECKNPKCVEGCPVNVDIPTFIAEVKEGKFDEAIATIKETNSLAAVCGRVCPQEVQCEQYCVLAKKGEPVAIGRLERFCADREREKGVEAPVKAESTGKNVAVIGAGPAGLTAAADLAKAGHAVTLYEALHDTGGVLTYGIPEFRLPKSIVREEVDYIKQLGVNVKVDYVIGKIKTLDELRDEFDAVFLGTGAGLPKFMGIEGENLNGV
;
A
#
# COMPACT_ATOMS: atom_id res chain seq x y z
N MET A 1 -21.24 -24.63 -4.35
CA MET A 1 -20.00 -23.86 -4.13
C MET A 1 -20.22 -23.01 -2.90
N VAL A 2 -19.21 -22.92 -2.03
CA VAL A 2 -19.27 -22.03 -0.85
C VAL A 2 -19.28 -20.58 -1.35
N ALA A 3 -20.23 -19.78 -0.86
CA ALA A 3 -20.37 -18.37 -1.21
C ALA A 3 -19.13 -17.59 -0.76
N ARG A 4 -18.86 -16.43 -1.39
CA ARG A 4 -17.80 -15.53 -0.93
C ARG A 4 -18.14 -15.00 0.45
N GLU A 5 -17.17 -15.03 1.34
CA GLU A 5 -17.33 -14.53 2.69
C GLU A 5 -17.63 -13.03 2.64
N LYS A 6 -18.61 -12.61 3.44
CA LYS A 6 -19.07 -11.22 3.43
C LYS A 6 -18.21 -10.42 4.39
N MET A 7 -17.58 -9.36 3.88
CA MET A 7 -16.90 -8.41 4.74
C MET A 7 -17.96 -7.62 5.54
N PRO A 8 -17.82 -7.53 6.87
CA PRO A 8 -18.64 -6.62 7.67
C PRO A 8 -18.38 -5.18 7.22
N HIS A 9 -19.46 -4.39 7.20
CA HIS A 9 -19.40 -2.96 6.88
C HIS A 9 -20.15 -2.17 7.94
N GLN A 10 -19.82 -0.89 8.08
CA GLN A 10 -20.66 0.04 8.83
C GLN A 10 -22.07 0.11 8.24
N ASP A 11 -23.04 0.34 9.14
CA ASP A 11 -24.42 0.64 8.79
C ASP A 11 -24.50 1.84 7.83
N PRO A 12 -25.20 1.74 6.69
CA PRO A 12 -25.42 2.85 5.78
C PRO A 12 -25.95 4.13 6.43
N GLU A 13 -26.85 4.03 7.41
CA GLU A 13 -27.43 5.20 8.09
C GLU A 13 -26.42 5.88 9.01
N LYS A 14 -25.39 5.16 9.49
CA LYS A 14 -24.37 5.71 10.38
C LYS A 14 -23.16 6.24 9.61
N ARG A 15 -22.74 5.54 8.55
CA ARG A 15 -21.50 5.85 7.80
C ARG A 15 -21.56 7.11 6.94
N VAL A 16 -22.75 7.70 6.77
CA VAL A 16 -22.93 8.97 6.06
C VAL A 16 -22.54 10.19 6.90
N ASP A 17 -22.54 10.04 8.24
CA ASP A 17 -22.31 11.12 9.19
C ASP A 17 -20.89 11.09 9.81
N ASN A 18 -20.00 10.22 9.31
CA ASN A 18 -18.62 10.09 9.79
C ASN A 18 -17.63 9.77 8.66
N PHE A 19 -16.35 9.80 8.99
CA PHE A 19 -15.24 9.49 8.09
C PHE A 19 -14.51 8.19 8.46
N ASP A 20 -15.07 7.39 9.36
CA ASP A 20 -14.47 6.14 9.80
C ASP A 20 -14.53 5.09 8.67
N GLU A 21 -13.64 4.10 8.71
CA GLU A 21 -13.52 3.10 7.65
C GLU A 21 -14.83 2.32 7.45
N VAL A 22 -15.36 2.30 6.22
CA VAL A 22 -16.65 1.64 5.93
C VAL A 22 -16.54 0.13 5.95
N ALA A 23 -15.45 -0.41 5.41
CA ALA A 23 -15.17 -1.85 5.36
C ALA A 23 -14.36 -2.24 6.60
N LEU A 24 -14.89 -3.12 7.44
CA LEU A 24 -14.39 -3.34 8.80
C LEU A 24 -13.31 -4.44 8.91
N GLY A 25 -12.91 -5.07 7.81
CA GLY A 25 -11.96 -6.17 7.83
C GLY A 25 -12.62 -7.53 8.08
N TYR A 26 -11.86 -8.62 7.93
CA TYR A 26 -12.32 -9.95 8.31
C TYR A 26 -11.95 -10.28 9.75
N SER A 27 -12.79 -11.07 10.42
CA SER A 27 -12.33 -11.83 11.58
C SER A 27 -11.43 -13.00 11.14
N GLU A 28 -10.73 -13.61 12.09
CA GLU A 28 -9.91 -14.79 11.83
C GLU A 28 -10.72 -15.96 11.23
N GLU A 29 -11.90 -16.23 11.77
CA GLU A 29 -12.81 -17.26 11.25
C GLU A 29 -13.25 -16.98 9.81
N GLN A 30 -13.54 -15.72 9.49
CA GLN A 30 -13.91 -15.31 8.14
C GLN A 30 -12.74 -15.43 7.17
N ALA A 31 -11.54 -15.04 7.59
CA ALA A 31 -10.33 -15.17 6.78
C ALA A 31 -10.01 -16.64 6.47
N LEU A 32 -10.10 -17.53 7.46
CA LEU A 32 -9.93 -18.98 7.29
C LEU A 32 -10.97 -19.56 6.33
N THR A 33 -12.24 -19.16 6.51
CA THR A 33 -13.36 -19.62 5.66
C THR A 33 -13.18 -19.17 4.21
N GLU A 34 -12.78 -17.92 3.98
CA GLU A 34 -12.54 -17.39 2.64
C GLU A 34 -11.30 -18.00 1.99
N ALA A 35 -10.21 -18.19 2.74
CA ALA A 35 -8.98 -18.84 2.25
C ALA A 35 -9.24 -20.28 1.81
N ALA A 36 -10.12 -21.00 2.50
CA ALA A 36 -10.53 -22.36 2.13
C ALA A 36 -11.25 -22.46 0.76
N ARG A 37 -11.69 -21.34 0.18
CA ARG A 37 -12.28 -21.31 -1.18
C ARG A 37 -11.22 -21.36 -2.29
N CYS A 38 -9.95 -21.12 -1.97
CA CYS A 38 -8.86 -21.20 -2.93
C CYS A 38 -8.70 -22.62 -3.48
N LEU A 39 -8.54 -22.74 -4.80
CA LEU A 39 -8.45 -24.02 -5.50
C LEU A 39 -7.02 -24.57 -5.63
N GLU A 40 -6.02 -23.89 -5.04
CA GLU A 40 -4.61 -24.29 -5.11
C GLU A 40 -4.18 -24.58 -6.57
N CYS A 41 -4.50 -23.64 -7.46
CA CYS A 41 -4.34 -23.82 -8.90
C CYS A 41 -2.87 -24.04 -9.27
N LYS A 42 -2.58 -25.16 -9.96
CA LYS A 42 -1.23 -25.44 -10.50
C LYS A 42 -0.68 -24.35 -11.43
N ASN A 43 -1.56 -23.63 -12.14
CA ASN A 43 -1.21 -22.45 -12.93
C ASN A 43 -2.02 -21.24 -12.39
N PRO A 44 -1.48 -20.51 -11.40
CA PRO A 44 -2.23 -19.51 -10.66
C PRO A 44 -2.33 -18.19 -11.44
N LYS A 45 -3.40 -18.05 -12.21
CA LYS A 45 -3.69 -16.84 -13.02
C LYS A 45 -3.89 -15.57 -12.20
N CYS A 46 -4.22 -15.70 -10.91
CA CYS A 46 -4.30 -14.57 -9.99
C CYS A 46 -2.96 -13.82 -9.83
N VAL A 47 -1.82 -14.53 -9.90
CA VAL A 47 -0.48 -13.93 -9.79
C VAL A 47 -0.18 -13.06 -11.01
N GLU A 48 -0.49 -13.54 -12.21
CA GLU A 48 -0.38 -12.78 -13.47
C GLU A 48 -1.25 -11.51 -13.46
N GLY A 49 -2.37 -11.54 -12.73
CA GLY A 49 -3.27 -10.40 -12.56
C GLY A 49 -2.82 -9.38 -11.52
N CYS A 50 -1.83 -9.70 -10.70
CA CYS A 50 -1.27 -8.79 -9.71
C CYS A 50 -0.10 -8.01 -10.33
N PRO A 51 -0.12 -6.66 -10.37
CA PRO A 51 0.94 -5.87 -10.99
C PRO A 51 2.34 -6.10 -10.41
N VAL A 52 2.43 -6.51 -9.14
CA VAL A 52 3.71 -6.80 -8.45
C VAL A 52 3.95 -8.29 -8.26
N ASN A 53 3.10 -9.16 -8.84
CA ASN A 53 3.22 -10.61 -8.80
C ASN A 53 3.31 -11.20 -7.37
N VAL A 54 2.48 -10.72 -6.44
CA VAL A 54 2.36 -11.33 -5.10
C VAL A 54 2.12 -12.84 -5.25
N ASP A 55 2.82 -13.66 -4.45
CA ASP A 55 2.63 -15.11 -4.40
C ASP A 55 1.32 -15.47 -3.68
N ILE A 56 0.22 -15.23 -4.39
CA ILE A 56 -1.15 -15.37 -3.89
C ILE A 56 -1.47 -16.80 -3.42
N PRO A 57 -1.11 -17.87 -4.16
CA PRO A 57 -1.36 -19.24 -3.68
C PRO A 57 -0.67 -19.54 -2.35
N THR A 58 0.60 -19.12 -2.20
CA THR A 58 1.39 -19.41 -0.99
C THR A 58 0.80 -18.70 0.22
N PHE A 59 0.60 -17.38 0.17
CA PHE A 59 0.08 -16.68 1.35
C PHE A 59 -1.34 -17.14 1.71
N ILE A 60 -2.19 -17.50 0.74
CA ILE A 60 -3.53 -18.01 1.04
C ILE A 60 -3.47 -19.41 1.66
N ALA A 61 -2.53 -20.25 1.25
CA ALA A 61 -2.30 -21.55 1.89
C ALA A 61 -1.84 -21.36 3.35
N GLU A 62 -0.96 -20.39 3.61
CA GLU A 62 -0.51 -20.03 4.95
C GLU A 62 -1.68 -19.51 5.82
N VAL A 63 -2.53 -18.64 5.28
CA VAL A 63 -3.76 -18.20 5.95
C VAL A 63 -4.64 -19.40 6.30
N LYS A 64 -4.87 -20.33 5.36
CA LYS A 64 -5.68 -21.54 5.57
C LYS A 64 -5.13 -22.45 6.67
N GLU A 65 -3.81 -22.43 6.89
CA GLU A 65 -3.13 -23.16 7.96
C GLU A 65 -3.04 -22.37 9.28
N GLY A 66 -3.53 -21.14 9.32
CA GLY A 66 -3.43 -20.25 10.50
C GLY A 66 -2.05 -19.60 10.69
N LYS A 67 -1.19 -19.68 9.68
CA LYS A 67 0.18 -19.15 9.65
C LYS A 67 0.21 -17.71 9.15
N PHE A 68 -0.38 -16.81 9.94
CA PHE A 68 -0.61 -15.43 9.49
C PHE A 68 0.67 -14.56 9.42
N ASP A 69 1.66 -14.85 10.28
CA ASP A 69 2.94 -14.15 10.28
C ASP A 69 3.75 -14.52 9.02
N GLU A 70 3.70 -15.78 8.60
CA GLU A 70 4.28 -16.28 7.36
C GLU A 70 3.55 -15.69 6.14
N ALA A 71 2.22 -15.65 6.17
CA ALA A 71 1.41 -15.06 5.10
C ALA A 71 1.76 -13.60 4.82
N ILE A 72 1.90 -12.77 5.85
CA ILE A 72 2.29 -11.37 5.65
C ILE A 72 3.74 -11.24 5.18
N ALA A 73 4.65 -12.11 5.64
CA ALA A 73 6.03 -12.16 5.15
C ALA A 73 6.07 -12.47 3.64
N THR A 74 5.31 -13.48 3.19
CA THR A 74 5.17 -13.85 1.77
C THR A 74 4.64 -12.69 0.93
N ILE A 75 3.61 -11.96 1.41
CA ILE A 75 3.09 -10.78 0.70
C ILE A 75 4.17 -9.68 0.58
N LYS A 76 4.90 -9.43 1.66
CA LYS A 76 5.92 -8.37 1.74
C LYS A 76 7.20 -8.65 0.96
N GLU A 77 7.38 -9.85 0.42
CA GLU A 77 8.48 -10.13 -0.53
C GLU A 77 8.39 -9.28 -1.80
N THR A 78 7.17 -8.92 -2.21
CA THR A 78 6.92 -8.14 -3.45
C THR A 78 6.05 -6.90 -3.24
N ASN A 79 5.31 -6.81 -2.12
CA ASN A 79 4.45 -5.67 -1.83
C ASN A 79 4.76 -5.03 -0.48
N SER A 80 5.49 -3.91 -0.50
CA SER A 80 5.84 -3.16 0.70
C SER A 80 4.66 -2.39 1.33
N LEU A 81 3.49 -2.31 0.67
CA LEU A 81 2.33 -1.54 1.12
C LEU A 81 1.07 -2.41 1.22
N ALA A 82 1.20 -3.65 1.71
CA ALA A 82 0.11 -4.63 1.79
C ALA A 82 -1.19 -4.09 2.43
N ALA A 83 -1.07 -3.36 3.55
CA ALA A 83 -2.22 -2.78 4.25
C ALA A 83 -2.97 -1.73 3.42
N VAL A 84 -2.28 -1.07 2.48
CA VAL A 84 -2.86 -0.11 1.54
C VAL A 84 -3.45 -0.85 0.34
N CYS A 85 -2.67 -1.70 -0.31
CA CYS A 85 -3.05 -2.42 -1.53
C CYS A 85 -4.31 -3.27 -1.34
N GLY A 86 -4.41 -4.00 -0.21
CA GLY A 86 -5.60 -4.78 0.12
C GLY A 86 -6.89 -3.95 0.24
N ARG A 87 -6.79 -2.64 0.47
CA ARG A 87 -7.92 -1.70 0.57
C ARG A 87 -8.27 -0.99 -0.73
N VAL A 88 -7.25 -0.62 -1.51
CA VAL A 88 -7.42 0.36 -2.60
C VAL A 88 -7.21 -0.20 -4.00
N CYS A 89 -6.55 -1.36 -4.13
CA CYS A 89 -6.43 -2.02 -5.43
C CYS A 89 -7.82 -2.31 -6.00
N PRO A 90 -8.06 -2.06 -7.30
CA PRO A 90 -9.29 -2.44 -7.96
C PRO A 90 -9.21 -3.93 -8.35
N GLN A 91 -9.39 -4.83 -7.37
CA GLN A 91 -9.13 -6.25 -7.56
C GLN A 91 -9.98 -6.87 -8.67
N GLU A 92 -11.17 -6.31 -8.93
CA GLU A 92 -12.10 -6.71 -9.99
C GLU A 92 -11.53 -6.56 -11.41
N VAL A 93 -10.48 -5.75 -11.59
CA VAL A 93 -9.71 -5.63 -12.83
C VAL A 93 -8.25 -6.07 -12.69
N GLN A 94 -7.91 -6.73 -11.58
CA GLN A 94 -6.57 -7.23 -11.25
C GLN A 94 -6.65 -8.69 -10.81
N CYS A 95 -6.01 -9.07 -9.70
CA CYS A 95 -5.83 -10.45 -9.25
C CYS A 95 -7.14 -11.24 -9.16
N GLU A 96 -8.25 -10.63 -8.72
CA GLU A 96 -9.54 -11.31 -8.59
C GLU A 96 -10.22 -11.55 -9.95
N GLN A 97 -9.99 -10.69 -10.95
CA GLN A 97 -10.47 -10.88 -12.33
C GLN A 97 -9.96 -12.21 -12.92
N TYR A 98 -8.71 -12.56 -12.63
CA TYR A 98 -8.04 -13.74 -13.18
C TYR A 98 -8.19 -15.00 -12.32
N CYS A 99 -8.84 -14.90 -11.16
CA CYS A 99 -9.10 -16.05 -10.31
C CYS A 99 -9.89 -17.13 -11.07
N VAL A 100 -9.42 -18.37 -11.07
CA VAL A 100 -10.08 -19.48 -11.80
C VAL A 100 -11.51 -19.72 -11.30
N LEU A 101 -11.76 -19.48 -10.00
CA LEU A 101 -13.08 -19.60 -9.39
C LEU A 101 -14.10 -18.60 -9.99
N ALA A 102 -13.64 -17.44 -10.47
CA ALA A 102 -14.47 -16.41 -11.08
C ALA A 102 -15.23 -16.92 -12.33
N LYS A 103 -14.74 -17.99 -12.98
CA LYS A 103 -15.40 -18.59 -14.15
C LYS A 103 -16.73 -19.29 -13.82
N LYS A 104 -16.97 -19.62 -12.55
CA LYS A 104 -18.16 -20.37 -12.10
C LYS A 104 -18.91 -19.71 -10.94
N GLY A 105 -18.42 -18.58 -10.43
CA GLY A 105 -18.98 -17.89 -9.28
C GLY A 105 -18.13 -16.68 -8.90
N GLU A 106 -18.19 -16.27 -7.64
CA GLU A 106 -17.37 -15.17 -7.15
C GLU A 106 -15.91 -15.61 -6.93
N PRO A 107 -14.91 -14.76 -7.27
CA PRO A 107 -13.51 -15.04 -7.02
C PRO A 107 -13.23 -15.20 -5.52
N VAL A 108 -12.04 -15.74 -5.21
CA VAL A 108 -11.46 -15.66 -3.87
C VAL A 108 -11.19 -14.18 -3.56
N ALA A 109 -11.50 -13.75 -2.34
CA ALA A 109 -11.34 -12.37 -1.91
C ALA A 109 -9.89 -12.01 -1.56
N ILE A 110 -9.00 -12.07 -2.55
CA ILE A 110 -7.55 -11.92 -2.40
C ILE A 110 -7.19 -10.63 -1.67
N GLY A 111 -7.77 -9.49 -2.08
CA GLY A 111 -7.45 -8.20 -1.44
C GLY A 111 -7.88 -8.12 0.02
N ARG A 112 -8.98 -8.82 0.38
CA ARG A 112 -9.47 -8.86 1.76
C ARG A 112 -8.60 -9.74 2.65
N LEU A 113 -8.06 -10.84 2.12
CA LEU A 113 -7.11 -11.70 2.82
C LEU A 113 -5.76 -11.00 3.00
N GLU A 114 -5.26 -10.32 1.97
CA GLU A 114 -4.06 -9.48 2.05
C GLU A 114 -4.21 -8.39 3.13
N ARG A 115 -5.34 -7.68 3.11
CA ARG A 115 -5.68 -6.70 4.15
C ARG A 115 -5.68 -7.33 5.55
N PHE A 116 -6.32 -8.48 5.71
CA PHE A 116 -6.41 -9.17 7.01
C PHE A 116 -5.02 -9.51 7.56
N CYS A 117 -4.14 -10.08 6.73
CA CYS A 117 -2.76 -10.39 7.12
C CYS A 117 -2.00 -9.12 7.57
N ALA A 118 -2.12 -8.04 6.81
CA ALA A 118 -1.44 -6.79 7.10
C ALA A 118 -1.99 -6.09 8.35
N ASP A 119 -3.32 -6.08 8.54
CA ASP A 119 -3.96 -5.49 9.72
C ASP A 119 -3.55 -6.25 11.00
N ARG A 120 -3.49 -7.58 10.96
CA ARG A 120 -3.08 -8.41 12.10
C ARG A 120 -1.64 -8.14 12.52
N GLU A 121 -0.73 -8.02 11.56
CA GLU A 121 0.67 -7.68 11.83
C GLU A 121 0.79 -6.30 12.50
N ARG A 122 0.03 -5.31 12.00
CA ARG A 122 -0.02 -3.97 12.58
C ARG A 122 -0.51 -3.97 14.02
N GLU A 123 -1.54 -4.75 14.33
CA GLU A 123 -2.07 -4.89 15.70
C GLU A 123 -1.08 -5.56 16.66
N LYS A 124 -0.30 -6.54 16.17
CA LYS A 124 0.76 -7.22 16.94
C LYS A 124 2.00 -6.33 17.12
N GLY A 125 2.24 -5.42 16.18
CA GLY A 125 3.45 -4.62 16.07
C GLY A 125 4.40 -5.22 15.04
N VAL A 126 4.96 -4.35 14.18
CA VAL A 126 5.87 -4.74 13.11
C VAL A 126 7.28 -4.93 13.68
N GLU A 127 7.92 -6.06 13.36
CA GLU A 127 9.31 -6.28 13.74
C GLU A 127 10.25 -5.31 13.02
N ALA A 128 11.31 -4.90 13.73
CA ALA A 128 12.31 -4.01 13.16
C ALA A 128 12.95 -4.68 11.94
N PRO A 129 12.98 -4.01 10.78
CA PRO A 129 13.45 -4.61 9.56
C PRO A 129 14.96 -4.86 9.56
N VAL A 130 15.36 -6.00 8.99
CA VAL A 130 16.77 -6.32 8.77
C VAL A 130 17.32 -5.45 7.66
N LYS A 131 18.43 -4.78 7.94
CA LYS A 131 19.18 -3.95 7.00
C LYS A 131 20.49 -4.65 6.63
N ALA A 132 20.84 -4.63 5.35
CA ALA A 132 22.15 -5.06 4.87
C ALA A 132 23.27 -4.13 5.36
N GLU A 133 24.51 -4.61 5.34
CA GLU A 133 25.68 -3.80 5.67
C GLU A 133 25.72 -2.50 4.86
N SER A 134 26.29 -1.45 5.47
CA SER A 134 26.36 -0.15 4.83
C SER A 134 27.14 -0.23 3.52
N THR A 135 26.51 0.27 2.45
CA THR A 135 27.14 0.37 1.13
C THR A 135 28.07 1.58 1.02
N GLY A 136 28.00 2.52 1.97
CA GLY A 136 28.67 3.82 1.90
C GLY A 136 28.07 4.78 0.85
N LYS A 137 26.96 4.40 0.19
CA LYS A 137 26.29 5.18 -0.84
C LYS A 137 25.08 5.93 -0.30
N ASN A 138 24.82 7.12 -0.83
CA ASN A 138 23.68 7.95 -0.44
C ASN A 138 22.70 8.20 -1.59
N VAL A 139 21.40 8.21 -1.28
CA VAL A 139 20.34 8.40 -2.28
C VAL A 139 19.32 9.43 -1.81
N ALA A 140 18.98 10.38 -2.70
CA ALA A 140 17.88 11.30 -2.49
C ALA A 140 16.60 10.75 -3.14
N VAL A 141 15.50 10.73 -2.41
CA VAL A 141 14.18 10.35 -2.90
C VAL A 141 13.27 11.58 -2.85
N ILE A 142 12.68 11.98 -3.97
CA ILE A 142 11.85 13.19 -4.07
C ILE A 142 10.38 12.80 -4.23
N GLY A 143 9.56 13.18 -3.25
CA GLY A 143 8.15 12.84 -3.13
C GLY A 143 7.93 11.65 -2.19
N ALA A 144 7.13 11.84 -1.14
CA ALA A 144 6.80 10.82 -0.14
C ALA A 144 5.46 10.12 -0.41
N GLY A 145 5.09 9.96 -1.69
CA GLY A 145 3.97 9.08 -2.09
C GLY A 145 4.36 7.59 -2.08
N PRO A 146 3.45 6.69 -2.50
CA PRO A 146 3.69 5.24 -2.51
C PRO A 146 5.03 4.85 -3.14
N ALA A 147 5.35 5.40 -4.32
CA ALA A 147 6.59 5.11 -5.04
C ALA A 147 7.84 5.52 -4.25
N GLY A 148 7.84 6.71 -3.66
CA GLY A 148 8.98 7.21 -2.88
C GLY A 148 9.14 6.48 -1.55
N LEU A 149 8.04 6.15 -0.87
CA LEU A 149 8.07 5.36 0.36
C LEU A 149 8.64 3.96 0.11
N THR A 150 8.16 3.25 -0.92
CA THR A 150 8.69 1.95 -1.32
C THR A 150 10.17 2.03 -1.71
N ALA A 151 10.54 2.98 -2.58
CA ALA A 151 11.93 3.14 -2.99
C ALA A 151 12.86 3.43 -1.80
N ALA A 152 12.44 4.31 -0.89
CA ALA A 152 13.21 4.64 0.30
C ALA A 152 13.39 3.43 1.23
N ALA A 153 12.34 2.64 1.43
CA ALA A 153 12.39 1.43 2.24
C ALA A 153 13.39 0.42 1.66
N ASP A 154 13.28 0.11 0.37
CA ASP A 154 14.10 -0.91 -0.28
C ASP A 154 15.57 -0.49 -0.38
N LEU A 155 15.84 0.78 -0.69
CA LEU A 155 17.20 1.33 -0.68
C LEU A 155 17.82 1.30 0.72
N ALA A 156 17.03 1.63 1.76
CA ALA A 156 17.53 1.58 3.13
C ALA A 156 17.81 0.15 3.58
N LYS A 157 16.95 -0.82 3.24
CA LYS A 157 17.17 -2.26 3.46
C LYS A 157 18.43 -2.76 2.74
N ALA A 158 18.68 -2.26 1.53
CA ALA A 158 19.88 -2.58 0.76
C ALA A 158 21.18 -1.95 1.31
N GLY A 159 21.12 -1.20 2.41
CA GLY A 159 22.31 -0.64 3.06
C GLY A 159 22.70 0.77 2.59
N HIS A 160 21.84 1.46 1.83
CA HIS A 160 22.09 2.85 1.42
C HIS A 160 21.66 3.85 2.51
N ALA A 161 22.30 5.02 2.51
CA ALA A 161 21.86 6.17 3.30
C ALA A 161 20.82 6.97 2.51
N VAL A 162 19.57 7.00 2.97
CA VAL A 162 18.46 7.59 2.19
C VAL A 162 17.98 8.88 2.85
N THR A 163 17.81 9.94 2.06
CA THR A 163 17.06 11.14 2.45
C THR A 163 15.82 11.28 1.57
N LEU A 164 14.64 11.29 2.19
CA LEU A 164 13.34 11.47 1.55
C LEU A 164 12.89 12.93 1.70
N TYR A 165 12.62 13.60 0.59
CA TYR A 165 12.15 14.98 0.54
C TYR A 165 10.67 15.02 0.13
N GLU A 166 9.85 15.70 0.90
CA GLU A 166 8.42 15.91 0.66
C GLU A 166 8.11 17.41 0.64
N ALA A 167 7.31 17.84 -0.34
CA ALA A 167 6.95 19.24 -0.52
C ALA A 167 5.94 19.72 0.53
N LEU A 168 5.02 18.85 0.95
CA LEU A 168 3.98 19.14 1.93
C LEU A 168 4.45 18.90 3.37
N HIS A 169 3.63 19.29 4.34
CA HIS A 169 3.90 19.19 5.78
C HIS A 169 3.76 17.75 6.32
N ASP A 170 3.13 16.86 5.57
CA ASP A 170 2.97 15.44 5.87
C ASP A 170 3.23 14.58 4.64
N THR A 171 3.60 13.33 4.89
CA THR A 171 3.98 12.29 3.94
C THR A 171 2.78 11.49 3.42
N GLY A 172 2.99 10.56 2.49
CA GLY A 172 1.98 9.65 1.94
C GLY A 172 1.40 10.08 0.60
N GLY A 173 1.58 11.34 0.19
CA GLY A 173 1.06 11.85 -1.09
C GLY A 173 -0.46 11.61 -1.22
N VAL A 174 -0.88 10.95 -2.30
CA VAL A 174 -2.31 10.61 -2.53
C VAL A 174 -2.90 9.76 -1.40
N LEU A 175 -2.09 8.96 -0.69
CA LEU A 175 -2.57 8.15 0.43
C LEU A 175 -3.06 9.01 1.59
N THR A 176 -2.51 10.22 1.75
CA THR A 176 -2.85 11.14 2.82
C THR A 176 -3.82 12.22 2.35
N TYR A 177 -3.53 12.86 1.21
CA TYR A 177 -4.28 14.04 0.75
C TYR A 177 -5.36 13.74 -0.29
N GLY A 178 -5.41 12.53 -0.85
CA GLY A 178 -6.35 12.18 -1.91
C GLY A 178 -7.42 11.19 -1.45
N ILE A 179 -7.00 9.99 -1.05
CA ILE A 179 -7.93 8.92 -0.65
C ILE A 179 -8.54 9.29 0.72
N PRO A 180 -9.86 9.30 0.91
CA PRO A 180 -10.46 9.66 2.19
C PRO A 180 -10.25 8.63 3.31
N GLU A 181 -10.38 9.06 4.56
CA GLU A 181 -10.25 8.22 5.77
C GLU A 181 -11.21 7.01 5.77
N PHE A 182 -12.43 7.20 5.26
CA PHE A 182 -13.45 6.14 5.22
C PHE A 182 -13.08 4.95 4.31
N ARG A 183 -12.03 5.11 3.50
CA ARG A 183 -11.49 4.08 2.59
C ARG A 183 -10.07 3.66 2.94
N LEU A 184 -9.24 4.61 3.38
CA LEU A 184 -7.87 4.36 3.80
C LEU A 184 -7.55 5.18 5.06
N PRO A 185 -7.60 4.55 6.24
CA PRO A 185 -7.23 5.19 7.50
C PRO A 185 -5.82 5.77 7.49
N LYS A 186 -5.65 7.03 7.93
CA LYS A 186 -4.34 7.71 7.94
C LYS A 186 -3.36 7.08 8.91
N SER A 187 -3.86 6.38 9.92
CA SER A 187 -3.01 5.61 10.84
C SER A 187 -2.15 4.58 10.10
N ILE A 188 -2.71 3.90 9.09
CA ILE A 188 -1.98 2.93 8.27
C ILE A 188 -0.81 3.61 7.56
N VAL A 189 -1.07 4.76 6.91
CA VAL A 189 -0.03 5.49 6.17
C VAL A 189 1.06 5.99 7.12
N ARG A 190 0.68 6.48 8.30
CA ARG A 190 1.64 6.92 9.34
C ARG A 190 2.53 5.78 9.81
N GLU A 191 1.98 4.59 10.02
CA GLU A 191 2.75 3.41 10.43
C GLU A 191 3.75 2.95 9.36
N GLU A 192 3.38 2.97 8.08
CA GLU A 192 4.30 2.69 6.96
C GLU A 192 5.47 3.69 6.93
N VAL A 193 5.18 4.97 7.18
CA VAL A 193 6.19 6.03 7.24
C VAL A 193 7.09 5.85 8.47
N ASP A 194 6.54 5.46 9.61
CA ASP A 194 7.31 5.22 10.83
C ASP A 194 8.21 3.99 10.71
N TYR A 195 7.76 2.93 10.02
CA TYR A 195 8.60 1.81 9.62
C TYR A 195 9.80 2.25 8.77
N ILE A 196 9.57 3.16 7.81
CA ILE A 196 10.64 3.71 6.97
C ILE A 196 11.63 4.57 7.79
N LYS A 197 11.14 5.33 8.77
CA LYS A 197 12.03 6.05 9.70
C LYS A 197 12.86 5.10 10.56
N GLN A 198 12.30 3.96 10.98
CA GLN A 198 13.02 2.92 11.73
C GLN A 198 14.15 2.28 10.90
N LEU A 199 14.03 2.24 9.57
CA LEU A 199 15.12 1.87 8.66
C LEU A 199 16.28 2.90 8.61
N GLY A 200 16.15 4.03 9.31
CA GLY A 200 17.13 5.11 9.33
C GLY A 200 17.00 6.09 8.16
N VAL A 201 15.86 6.10 7.46
CA VAL A 201 15.61 7.08 6.40
C VAL A 201 15.39 8.46 7.02
N ASN A 202 16.14 9.45 6.53
CA ASN A 202 15.98 10.84 6.94
C ASN A 202 14.85 11.50 6.16
N VAL A 203 13.72 11.76 6.80
CA VAL A 203 12.53 12.35 6.17
C VAL A 203 12.49 13.86 6.41
N LYS A 204 12.37 14.63 5.32
CA LYS A 204 12.26 16.09 5.34
C LYS A 204 10.96 16.52 4.67
N VAL A 205 10.03 17.01 5.46
CA VAL A 205 8.77 17.64 5.01
C VAL A 205 8.97 19.14 4.79
N ASP A 206 7.96 19.80 4.22
CA ASP A 206 7.97 21.23 3.86
C ASP A 206 9.16 21.61 2.96
N TYR A 207 9.62 20.65 2.15
CA TYR A 207 10.86 20.74 1.40
C TYR A 207 10.64 20.65 -0.11
N VAL A 208 10.34 21.80 -0.72
CA VAL A 208 10.06 21.88 -2.15
C VAL A 208 11.35 21.86 -2.98
N ILE A 209 11.66 20.71 -3.59
CA ILE A 209 12.72 20.59 -4.60
C ILE A 209 12.36 21.42 -5.84
N GLY A 210 13.34 22.15 -6.36
CA GLY A 210 13.19 23.20 -7.37
C GLY A 210 13.00 24.61 -6.78
N LYS A 211 12.78 24.73 -5.46
CA LYS A 211 12.70 26.03 -4.75
C LYS A 211 13.73 26.16 -3.63
N ILE A 212 13.85 25.14 -2.78
CA ILE A 212 14.79 25.15 -1.66
C ILE A 212 16.16 24.60 -2.09
N LYS A 213 16.15 23.51 -2.87
CA LYS A 213 17.32 22.96 -3.56
C LYS A 213 16.95 22.62 -4.99
N THR A 214 17.89 22.79 -5.90
CA THR A 214 17.78 22.41 -7.30
C THR A 214 18.11 20.93 -7.50
N LEU A 215 17.73 20.38 -8.65
CA LEU A 215 18.08 19.00 -9.01
C LEU A 215 19.59 18.84 -9.21
N ASP A 216 20.27 19.87 -9.74
CA ASP A 216 21.71 19.82 -9.97
C ASP A 216 22.49 19.75 -8.65
N GLU A 217 22.11 20.55 -7.65
CA GLU A 217 22.70 20.46 -6.30
C GLU A 217 22.51 19.07 -5.68
N LEU A 218 21.35 18.45 -5.87
CA LEU A 218 21.13 17.07 -5.39
C LEU A 218 21.97 16.04 -6.12
N ARG A 219 22.25 16.24 -7.41
CA ARG A 219 23.12 15.33 -8.19
C ARG A 219 24.59 15.45 -7.80
N ASP A 220 25.00 16.61 -7.30
CA ASP A 220 26.35 16.83 -6.78
C ASP A 220 26.51 16.26 -5.35
N GLU A 221 25.45 16.26 -4.54
CA GLU A 221 25.45 15.79 -3.15
C GLU A 221 25.19 14.29 -2.96
N PHE A 222 24.47 13.65 -3.89
CA PHE A 222 24.01 12.26 -3.78
C PHE A 222 24.52 11.37 -4.92
N ASP A 223 24.85 10.11 -4.61
CA ASP A 223 25.23 9.12 -5.62
C ASP A 223 24.09 8.81 -6.60
N ALA A 224 22.83 8.93 -6.16
CA ALA A 224 21.65 8.75 -6.99
C ALA A 224 20.46 9.59 -6.51
N VAL A 225 19.52 9.85 -7.44
CA VAL A 225 18.28 10.58 -7.18
C VAL A 225 17.10 9.81 -7.78
N PHE A 226 16.07 9.56 -6.98
CA PHE A 226 14.78 9.00 -7.40
C PHE A 226 13.71 10.09 -7.43
N LEU A 227 12.95 10.18 -8.53
CA LEU A 227 11.86 11.15 -8.70
C LEU A 227 10.50 10.45 -8.64
N GLY A 228 9.78 10.66 -7.54
CA GLY A 228 8.46 10.09 -7.25
C GLY A 228 7.41 11.16 -6.95
N THR A 229 7.42 12.29 -7.67
CA THR A 229 6.58 13.47 -7.40
C THR A 229 5.11 13.33 -7.82
N GLY A 230 4.77 12.27 -8.54
CA GLY A 230 3.41 12.01 -9.01
C GLY A 230 2.91 13.04 -10.04
N ALA A 231 1.58 13.12 -10.19
CA ALA A 231 0.89 13.98 -11.15
C ALA A 231 -0.20 14.82 -10.46
N GLY A 232 0.22 15.74 -9.59
CA GLY A 232 -0.68 16.50 -8.70
C GLY A 232 -1.32 17.77 -9.29
N LEU A 233 -0.95 18.19 -10.51
CA LEU A 233 -1.50 19.41 -11.11
C LEU A 233 -2.93 19.15 -11.65
N PRO A 234 -3.94 19.91 -11.21
CA PRO A 234 -5.30 19.77 -11.71
C PRO A 234 -5.41 20.25 -13.16
N LYS A 235 -6.37 19.70 -13.91
CA LYS A 235 -6.77 20.18 -15.23
C LYS A 235 -8.19 20.71 -15.19
N PHE A 236 -8.30 22.01 -15.43
CA PHE A 236 -9.55 22.74 -15.55
C PHE A 236 -10.09 22.60 -16.99
N MET A 237 -11.41 22.56 -17.16
CA MET A 237 -12.11 22.35 -18.43
C MET A 237 -12.05 23.56 -19.37
N GLY A 238 -11.83 24.76 -18.83
CA GLY A 238 -11.80 26.02 -19.59
C GLY A 238 -13.18 26.50 -20.04
N ILE A 239 -14.24 26.10 -19.34
CA ILE A 239 -15.63 26.46 -19.68
C ILE A 239 -16.11 27.68 -18.90
N GLU A 240 -17.10 28.38 -19.43
CA GLU A 240 -17.74 29.49 -18.73
C GLU A 240 -18.35 29.02 -17.41
N GLY A 241 -18.11 29.76 -16.33
CA GLY A 241 -18.57 29.43 -14.98
C GLY A 241 -17.60 28.63 -14.11
N GLU A 242 -16.46 28.19 -14.63
CA GLU A 242 -15.46 27.40 -13.87
C GLU A 242 -14.79 28.17 -12.71
N ASN A 243 -14.84 29.50 -12.71
CA ASN A 243 -14.30 30.35 -11.65
C ASN A 243 -15.38 30.90 -10.68
N LEU A 244 -16.58 30.33 -10.67
CA LEU A 244 -17.66 30.75 -9.77
C LEU A 244 -17.45 30.21 -8.34
N ASN A 245 -18.04 30.89 -7.36
CA ASN A 245 -18.00 30.43 -5.96
C ASN A 245 -18.66 29.06 -5.80
N GLY A 246 -17.93 28.09 -5.26
CA GLY A 246 -18.41 26.73 -5.01
C GLY A 246 -18.07 25.71 -6.10
N VAL A 247 -17.27 26.10 -7.11
CA VAL A 247 -16.68 25.22 -8.12
C VAL A 247 -15.22 24.92 -7.77
#